data_AF-A0A7C3CH77-F1
#
_entry.id   AF-A0A7C3CH77-F1
#
_cell.length_a   1.000
_cell.length_b   1.000
_cell.length_c   1.000
_cell.angle_alpha   90.00
_cell.angle_beta   90.00
_cell.angle_gamma   90.00
#
_symmetry.space_group_name_H-M   'P 1'
#
loop_
_entity.id
_entity.type
_entity.pdbx_description
1 polymer ?
#
loop_
_entity_poly.entity_id
_entity_poly.type
_entity_poly.pdbx_seq_one_letter_code
_entity_poly.pdbx_strand_id
1 'polypeptide(L)'
;MLTLTREIPFRDAGTAGAALAEIAAELPEAPLQRLGLLLKNCADPDAAVRYLSRLRERQPEAFRRLMLAPLYVQYLIAIFSTSRFLSEAILEHPEWIEELTREGDLYRVRTSREMRRQLEEWLGEGEPEPLLLAR
;
A
#
# COMPACT_ATOMS: atom_id res chain seq x y z
N MET A 1 4.02 -20.39 13.67
CA MET A 1 2.94 -19.72 12.91
C MET A 1 1.68 -19.42 13.71
N LEU A 2 1.21 -20.29 14.61
CA LEU A 2 -0.06 -20.10 15.36
C LEU A 2 -0.09 -18.96 16.40
N THR A 3 1.03 -18.30 16.68
CA THR A 3 1.11 -17.29 17.75
C THR A 3 0.73 -15.88 17.28
N LEU A 4 0.92 -15.54 15.99
CA LEU A 4 0.68 -14.18 15.49
C LEU A 4 -0.81 -13.83 15.43
N THR A 5 -1.66 -14.79 15.09
CA THR A 5 -3.11 -14.55 14.88
C THR A 5 -3.87 -14.29 16.18
N ARG A 6 -3.37 -14.77 17.33
CA ARG A 6 -4.04 -14.63 18.64
C ARG A 6 -3.95 -13.21 19.22
N GLU A 7 -2.97 -12.43 18.79
CA GLU A 7 -2.71 -11.09 19.32
C GLU A 7 -3.24 -9.95 18.44
N ILE A 8 -3.73 -10.27 17.24
CA ILE A 8 -4.27 -9.30 16.30
C ILE A 8 -5.79 -9.22 16.49
N PRO A 9 -6.38 -8.02 16.66
CA PRO A 9 -7.80 -7.87 16.95
C PRO A 9 -8.65 -8.00 15.67
N PHE A 10 -8.60 -9.17 15.02
CA PHE A 10 -9.44 -9.47 13.86
C PHE A 10 -10.92 -9.54 14.27
N ARG A 11 -11.79 -9.00 13.41
CA ARG A 11 -13.25 -9.16 13.52
C ARG A 11 -13.67 -10.55 13.05
N ASP A 12 -13.07 -11.04 11.97
CA ASP A 12 -13.22 -12.41 11.47
C ASP A 12 -11.86 -13.14 11.50
N ALA A 13 -11.52 -13.66 12.68
CA ALA A 13 -10.27 -14.37 12.90
C ALA A 13 -10.12 -15.64 12.04
N GLY A 14 -11.23 -16.22 11.56
CA GLY A 14 -11.19 -17.42 10.71
C GLY A 14 -10.69 -17.07 9.31
N THR A 15 -11.41 -16.17 8.62
CA THR A 15 -11.06 -15.75 7.26
C THR A 15 -9.75 -14.98 7.23
N ALA A 16 -9.58 -13.99 8.13
CA ALA A 16 -8.36 -13.19 8.18
C ALA A 16 -7.15 -14.05 8.60
N GLY A 17 -7.35 -15.00 9.51
CA GLY A 17 -6.30 -15.94 9.93
C GLY A 17 -5.81 -16.84 8.79
N ALA A 18 -6.73 -17.37 7.97
CA ALA A 18 -6.37 -18.18 6.80
C ALA A 18 -5.58 -17.39 5.76
N ALA A 19 -6.08 -16.21 5.38
CA ALA A 19 -5.39 -15.33 4.43
C ALA A 19 -4.00 -14.90 4.93
N LEU A 20 -3.88 -14.58 6.23
CA LEU A 20 -2.59 -14.25 6.83
C LEU A 20 -1.64 -15.45 6.85
N ALA A 21 -2.14 -16.67 7.08
CA ALA A 21 -1.32 -17.87 7.05
C ALA A 21 -0.73 -18.12 5.65
N GLU A 22 -1.51 -17.92 4.59
CA GLU A 22 -1.02 -18.02 3.22
C GLU A 22 0.02 -16.93 2.92
N ILE A 23 -0.22 -15.69 3.33
CA ILE A 23 0.77 -14.59 3.20
C ILE A 23 2.07 -14.97 3.91
N ALA A 24 1.96 -15.49 5.13
CA ALA A 24 3.09 -15.82 5.97
C ALA A 24 3.94 -16.97 5.43
N ALA A 25 3.34 -17.89 4.66
CA ALA A 25 4.06 -19.00 4.05
C ALA A 25 5.07 -18.55 2.97
N GLU A 26 4.85 -17.38 2.36
CA GLU A 26 5.70 -16.84 1.29
C GLU A 26 6.75 -15.84 1.78
N LEU A 27 6.67 -15.42 3.04
CA LEU A 27 7.52 -14.37 3.59
C LEU A 27 8.65 -14.91 4.48
N PRO A 28 9.87 -14.36 4.37
CA PRO A 28 10.91 -14.61 5.35
C PRO A 28 10.50 -14.12 6.76
N GLU A 29 11.19 -14.62 7.77
CA GLU A 29 10.84 -14.35 9.18
C GLU A 29 10.85 -12.85 9.54
N ALA A 30 11.85 -12.10 9.09
CA ALA A 30 11.97 -10.67 9.45
C ALA A 30 10.81 -9.81 8.90
N PRO A 31 10.44 -9.86 7.60
CA PRO A 31 9.20 -9.25 7.09
C PRO A 31 7.94 -9.71 7.82
N LEU A 32 7.83 -11.00 8.16
CA LEU A 32 6.67 -11.55 8.84
C LEU A 32 6.48 -10.97 10.25
N GLN A 33 7.54 -10.90 11.04
CA GLN A 33 7.49 -10.31 12.38
C GLN A 33 7.05 -8.84 12.34
N ARG A 34 7.57 -8.06 11.37
CA ARG A 34 7.18 -6.67 11.16
C ARG A 34 5.71 -6.56 10.76
N LEU A 35 5.25 -7.39 9.83
CA LEU A 35 3.86 -7.42 9.40
C LEU A 35 2.93 -7.66 10.61
N GLY A 36 3.26 -8.62 11.47
CA GLY A 36 2.49 -8.90 12.68
C GLY A 36 2.39 -7.70 13.62
N LEU A 37 3.51 -7.01 13.88
CA LEU A 37 3.52 -5.80 14.71
C LEU A 37 2.66 -4.67 14.13
N LEU A 38 2.70 -4.48 12.81
CA LEU A 38 1.91 -3.44 12.14
C LEU A 38 0.41 -3.78 12.15
N LEU A 39 0.04 -5.03 11.85
CA LEU A 39 -1.35 -5.48 11.89
C LEU A 39 -1.96 -5.37 13.28
N LYS A 40 -1.19 -5.66 14.34
CA LYS A 40 -1.65 -5.52 15.73
C LYS A 40 -2.05 -4.09 16.10
N ASN A 41 -1.44 -3.08 15.47
CA ASN A 41 -1.60 -1.67 15.82
C ASN A 41 -2.34 -0.83 14.76
N CYS A 42 -2.82 -1.46 13.67
CA CYS A 42 -3.50 -0.74 12.59
C CYS A 42 -5.01 -0.55 12.86
N ALA A 43 -5.65 0.30 12.05
CA ALA A 43 -7.05 0.68 12.27
C ALA A 43 -8.07 -0.44 11.97
N ASP A 44 -7.80 -1.26 10.95
CA ASP A 44 -8.63 -2.38 10.50
C ASP A 44 -7.71 -3.52 9.97
N PRO A 45 -7.35 -4.47 10.84
CA PRO A 45 -6.48 -5.59 10.47
C PRO A 45 -7.10 -6.53 9.43
N ASP A 46 -8.42 -6.74 9.47
CA ASP A 46 -9.14 -7.58 8.52
C ASP A 46 -9.06 -6.99 7.11
N ALA A 47 -9.28 -5.67 6.98
CA ALA A 47 -9.14 -4.97 5.71
C ALA A 47 -7.69 -5.03 5.20
N ALA A 48 -6.71 -4.80 6.06
CA ALA A 48 -5.30 -4.85 5.70
C ALA A 48 -4.89 -6.22 5.15
N VAL A 49 -5.24 -7.31 5.84
CA VAL A 49 -4.94 -8.68 5.40
C VAL A 49 -5.66 -9.01 4.09
N ARG A 50 -6.94 -8.64 3.96
CA ARG A 50 -7.72 -8.86 2.74
C ARG A 50 -7.07 -8.19 1.52
N TYR A 51 -6.63 -6.94 1.65
CA TYR A 51 -5.98 -6.22 0.55
C TYR A 51 -4.57 -6.73 0.26
N LEU A 52 -3.80 -7.16 1.27
CA LEU A 52 -2.52 -7.84 1.04
C LEU A 52 -2.69 -9.15 0.28
N SER A 53 -3.71 -9.96 0.62
CA SER A 53 -4.02 -11.20 -0.11
C SER A 53 -4.35 -10.91 -1.58
N ARG A 54 -5.18 -9.89 -1.83
CA ARG A 54 -5.51 -9.46 -3.19
C ARG A 54 -4.30 -8.95 -3.96
N LEU A 55 -3.40 -8.21 -3.31
CA LEU A 55 -2.17 -7.73 -3.95
C LEU A 55 -1.27 -8.89 -4.35
N ARG A 56 -1.10 -9.88 -3.45
CA ARG A 56 -0.36 -11.12 -3.72
C ARG A 56 -0.95 -11.89 -4.91
N GLU A 57 -2.28 -12.00 -4.98
CA GLU A 57 -2.97 -12.72 -6.05
C GLU A 57 -2.93 -12.01 -7.40
N ARG A 58 -3.15 -10.68 -7.42
CA ARG A 58 -3.21 -9.89 -8.67
C ARG A 58 -1.84 -9.50 -9.20
N GLN A 59 -0.90 -9.19 -8.31
CA GLN A 59 0.39 -8.57 -8.62
C GLN A 59 1.52 -9.25 -7.80
N PRO A 60 1.76 -10.57 -7.97
CA PRO A 60 2.64 -11.35 -7.10
C PRO A 60 4.07 -10.81 -7.04
N GLU A 61 4.62 -10.35 -8.17
CA GLU A 61 5.98 -9.79 -8.20
C GLU A 61 6.07 -8.46 -7.46
N ALA A 62 5.05 -7.60 -7.57
CA ALA A 62 5.01 -6.36 -6.81
C ALA A 62 4.85 -6.63 -5.32
N PHE A 63 3.99 -7.58 -4.94
CA PHE A 63 3.84 -8.02 -3.56
C PHE A 63 5.20 -8.46 -2.95
N ARG A 64 5.94 -9.34 -3.64
CA ARG A 64 7.26 -9.79 -3.15
C ARG A 64 8.23 -8.65 -2.96
N ARG A 65 8.34 -7.73 -3.93
CA ARG A 65 9.23 -6.56 -3.82
C ARG A 65 8.81 -5.65 -2.66
N LEU A 66 7.53 -5.32 -2.57
CA LEU A 66 7.02 -4.38 -1.57
C LEU A 66 7.14 -4.94 -0.14
N MET A 67 6.95 -6.24 0.05
CA MET A 67 7.04 -6.87 1.36
C MET A 67 8.47 -6.96 1.92
N LEU A 68 9.50 -6.83 1.08
CA LEU A 68 10.89 -6.87 1.54
C LEU A 68 11.36 -5.55 2.17
N ALA A 69 10.80 -4.41 1.76
CA ALA A 69 11.20 -3.11 2.26
C ALA A 69 10.34 -2.67 3.47
N PRO A 70 10.94 -2.36 4.63
CA PRO A 70 10.20 -2.00 5.84
C PRO A 70 9.22 -0.84 5.65
N LEU A 71 9.65 0.20 4.94
CA LEU A 71 8.87 1.42 4.72
C LEU A 71 7.63 1.17 3.86
N TYR A 72 7.75 0.33 2.84
CA TYR A 72 6.63 -0.01 1.95
C TYR A 72 5.57 -0.80 2.70
N VAL A 73 5.95 -1.76 3.56
CA VAL A 73 5.00 -2.50 4.40
C VAL A 73 4.23 -1.55 5.33
N GLN A 74 4.90 -0.55 5.90
CA GLN A 74 4.23 0.46 6.73
C GLN A 74 3.16 1.22 5.95
N TYR A 75 3.48 1.67 4.73
CA TYR A 75 2.53 2.39 3.88
C TYR A 75 1.37 1.52 3.43
N LEU A 76 1.65 0.28 3.01
CA LEU A 76 0.61 -0.68 2.63
C LEU A 76 -0.36 -0.91 3.79
N ILE A 77 0.14 -1.16 5.01
CA ILE A 77 -0.73 -1.36 6.17
C ILE A 77 -1.52 -0.08 6.50
N ALA A 78 -0.88 1.09 6.48
CA ALA A 78 -1.56 2.34 6.74
C ALA A 78 -2.70 2.59 5.74
N ILE A 79 -2.45 2.39 4.44
CA ILE A 79 -3.44 2.60 3.37
C ILE A 79 -4.54 1.54 3.43
N PHE A 80 -4.17 0.26 3.47
CA PHE A 80 -5.10 -0.87 3.39
C PHE A 80 -6.01 -1.00 4.61
N SER A 81 -5.57 -0.50 5.77
CA SER A 81 -6.40 -0.47 6.98
C SER A 81 -7.32 0.75 7.08
N THR A 82 -7.18 1.77 6.23
CA THR A 82 -7.89 3.05 6.40
C THR A 82 -8.71 3.50 5.20
N SER A 83 -8.26 3.24 3.96
CA SER A 83 -8.88 3.82 2.77
C SER A 83 -9.13 2.78 1.68
N ARG A 84 -10.40 2.44 1.48
CA ARG A 84 -10.82 1.56 0.37
C ARG A 84 -10.39 2.13 -0.99
N PHE A 85 -10.61 3.42 -1.23
CA PHE A 85 -10.29 4.05 -2.53
C PHE A 85 -8.80 3.91 -2.87
N LEU A 86 -7.92 4.30 -1.93
CA LEU A 86 -6.47 4.18 -2.13
C LEU A 86 -6.05 2.71 -2.22
N SER A 87 -6.70 1.81 -1.47
CA SER A 87 -6.39 0.38 -1.54
C SER A 87 -6.64 -0.20 -2.94
N GLU A 88 -7.78 0.10 -3.55
CA GLU A 88 -8.08 -0.34 -4.92
C GLU A 88 -7.09 0.27 -5.92
N ALA A 89 -6.75 1.56 -5.76
CA ALA A 89 -5.77 2.22 -6.62
C ALA A 89 -4.37 1.58 -6.54
N ILE A 90 -3.90 1.21 -5.34
CA ILE A 90 -2.61 0.53 -5.15
C ILE A 90 -2.64 -0.92 -5.68
N LEU A 91 -3.80 -1.59 -5.71
CA LEU A 91 -3.91 -2.90 -6.36
C LEU A 91 -3.72 -2.79 -7.88
N GLU A 92 -4.20 -1.69 -8.48
CA GLU A 92 -4.02 -1.42 -9.90
C GLU A 92 -2.59 -0.93 -10.22
N HIS A 93 -2.04 -0.06 -9.36
CA HIS A 93 -0.77 0.63 -9.52
C HIS A 93 0.15 0.49 -8.29
N PRO A 94 0.74 -0.70 -8.04
CA PRO A 94 1.58 -0.92 -6.86
C PRO A 94 2.90 -0.12 -6.88
N GLU A 95 3.38 0.30 -8.05
CA GLU A 95 4.56 1.14 -8.24
C GLU A 95 4.47 2.50 -7.51
N TRP A 96 3.25 2.99 -7.28
CA TRP A 96 3.03 4.26 -6.58
C TRP A 96 3.57 4.24 -5.15
N ILE A 97 3.61 3.08 -4.47
CA ILE A 97 4.22 2.97 -3.13
C ILE A 97 5.71 3.31 -3.17
N GLU A 98 6.40 2.87 -4.22
CA GLU A 98 7.83 3.13 -4.40
C GLU A 98 8.05 4.61 -4.77
N GLU A 99 7.22 5.17 -5.64
CA GLU A 99 7.28 6.59 -6.05
C GLU A 99 7.05 7.56 -4.89
N LEU A 100 6.04 7.29 -4.05
CA LEU A 100 5.72 8.10 -2.86
C LEU A 100 6.92 8.25 -1.90
N THR A 101 7.77 7.22 -1.80
CA THR A 101 8.98 7.30 -0.97
C THR A 101 10.10 8.09 -1.62
N ARG A 102 10.27 7.97 -2.94
CA ARG A 102 11.36 8.64 -3.67
C ARG A 102 11.22 10.16 -3.62
N GLU A 103 9.99 10.66 -3.66
CA GLU A 103 9.71 12.09 -3.72
C GLU A 103 9.55 12.75 -2.34
N GLY A 104 9.49 11.96 -1.26
CA GLY A 104 9.26 12.46 0.10
C GLY A 104 7.87 13.10 0.27
N ASP A 105 6.94 12.79 -0.63
CA ASP A 105 5.71 13.55 -0.81
C ASP A 105 4.69 13.41 0.31
N LEU A 106 4.73 12.30 1.03
CA LEU A 106 3.85 12.10 2.18
C LEU A 106 4.20 13.02 3.37
N TYR A 107 5.39 13.63 3.37
CA TYR A 107 5.87 14.47 4.46
C TYR A 107 5.89 15.97 4.13
N ARG A 108 5.35 16.37 2.97
CA ARG A 108 5.33 17.77 2.54
C ARG A 108 4.03 18.13 1.86
N VAL A 109 3.62 19.39 2.01
CA VAL A 109 2.52 19.96 1.24
C VAL A 109 3.07 20.41 -0.12
N ARG A 110 2.47 19.90 -1.20
CA ARG A 110 2.72 20.38 -2.57
C ARG A 110 1.90 21.65 -2.79
N THR A 111 2.55 22.73 -3.20
CA THR A 111 1.86 23.97 -3.58
C THR A 111 1.17 23.82 -4.93
N SER A 112 0.12 24.61 -5.18
CA SER A 112 -0.56 24.64 -6.48
C SER A 112 0.38 24.96 -7.64
N ARG A 113 1.44 25.75 -7.38
CA ARG A 113 2.47 26.07 -8.38
C ARG A 113 3.35 24.87 -8.70
N GLU A 114 3.75 24.08 -7.70
CA GLU A 114 4.51 22.84 -7.94
C GLU A 114 3.68 21.80 -8.69
N MET A 115 2.40 21.64 -8.33
CA MET A 115 1.49 20.73 -9.04
C MET A 115 1.30 21.15 -10.49
N ARG A 116 1.12 22.46 -10.75
CA ARG A 116 1.05 22.98 -12.12
C ARG A 116 2.32 22.69 -12.90
N ARG A 117 3.49 22.99 -12.33
CA ARG A 117 4.77 22.77 -13.01
C ARG A 117 4.98 21.30 -13.35
N GLN A 118 4.67 20.39 -12.42
CA GLN A 118 4.78 18.95 -12.64
C GLN A 118 3.84 18.47 -13.76
N LEU A 119 2.63 19.03 -13.84
CA LEU A 119 1.69 18.74 -14.92
C LEU A 119 2.19 19.25 -16.27
N GLU A 120 2.71 20.48 -16.33
CA GLU A 120 3.32 21.05 -17.53
C GLU A 120 4.53 20.23 -18.01
N GLU A 121 5.40 19.82 -17.08
CA GLU A 121 6.54 18.93 -17.37
C GLU A 121 6.08 17.56 -17.90
N TRP A 122 4.97 17.01 -17.39
CA TRP A 122 4.42 15.73 -17.82
C TRP A 122 3.76 15.78 -19.21
N LEU A 123 3.10 16.89 -19.54
CA LEU A 123 2.44 17.08 -20.84
C LEU A 123 3.45 17.32 -21.98
N GLY A 124 4.64 17.87 -21.69
CA GLY A 124 5.66 18.18 -22.71
C GLY A 124 5.34 19.41 -23.57
N GLU A 125 6.21 19.73 -24.53
CA GLU A 125 6.02 20.87 -25.44
C GLU A 125 5.04 20.54 -26.58
N GLY A 126 4.01 21.37 -26.76
CA GLY A 126 3.06 21.29 -27.88
C GLY A 126 1.65 20.82 -27.51
N GLU A 127 1.45 20.33 -26.29
CA GLU A 127 0.12 20.03 -25.74
C GLU A 127 -0.59 21.33 -25.31
N PRO A 128 -1.93 21.42 -25.46
CA PRO A 128 -2.68 22.59 -25.04
C PRO A 128 -2.49 22.81 -23.54
N GLU A 129 -2.38 24.07 -23.13
CA GLU A 129 -2.24 24.46 -21.72
C GLU A 129 -3.23 23.63 -20.86
N PRO A 130 -2.80 22.93 -19.79
CA PRO A 130 -3.65 21.97 -19.08
C PRO A 130 -5.02 22.52 -18.62
N LEU A 131 -5.13 23.84 -18.44
CA LEU A 131 -6.40 24.52 -18.14
C LEU A 131 -7.43 24.46 -19.28
N LEU A 132 -6.99 24.25 -20.53
CA LEU A 132 -7.84 24.09 -21.71
C LEU A 132 -8.50 22.70 -21.77
N LEU A 133 -7.92 21.69 -21.11
CA LEU A 133 -8.44 20.32 -21.07
C LEU A 133 -9.50 20.10 -19.98
N ALA A 134 -9.69 21.07 -19.08
CA ALA A 134 -10.62 21.00 -17.95
C ALA A 134 -12.01 21.63 -18.24
N ARG A 135 -12.34 21.89 -19.51
CA ARG A 135 -13.66 22.37 -19.97
C ARG A 135 -14.47 21.27 -20.62
#